data_AF-A0A356MNN0-F1
#
_entry.id   AF-A0A356MNN0-F1
#
_cell.length_a   1.000
_cell.length_b   1.000
_cell.length_c   1.000
_cell.angle_alpha   90.00
_cell.angle_beta   90.00
_cell.angle_gamma   90.00
#
_symmetry.space_group_name_H-M   'P 1'
#
loop_
_entity.id
_entity.type
_entity.pdbx_description
1 polymer ?
#
loop_
_entity_poly.entity_id
_entity_poly.type
_entity_poly.pdbx_seq_one_letter_code
_entity_poly.pdbx_strand_id
1 'polypeptide(L)'
;GSTGGQHGKGGDILWRWGNPAAYGQGNEDDQVLFGQHDAQFMPNAEGIRISVYNNGIGRPDGNYSTVDHIDVPLDANGGYPDLSDQGIQPQIAAWTYPTAPDFSFYSPNISGYTLLPDGNHLICEGAEGRFFELDSASNLVWEYVNPISNMGPLTQGNNPIQNSVFRVTSVPASHPGLAGRNLEPGDPLELNPIPSECTLDLEDGKAPQTPIVWPNPTCSMLNIGNLNSVIPTKIEILNSTGQTHWTTSATNEITVDVRFWSPGMYVAILQQVHSDARPATSIIIKFLVQ
;
A
#
# COMPACT_ATOMS: atom_id res chain seq x y z
N GLY A 1 22.83 35.50 -18.36
CA GLY A 1 24.20 35.48 -17.80
C GLY A 1 24.59 34.04 -17.73
N SER A 2 25.86 33.72 -18.04
CA SER A 2 26.44 32.37 -17.93
C SER A 2 27.77 32.43 -17.18
N THR A 3 27.98 33.51 -16.43
CA THR A 3 29.22 33.83 -15.71
C THR A 3 28.90 34.11 -14.26
N GLY A 4 29.82 33.74 -13.35
CA GLY A 4 29.62 33.85 -11.90
C GLY A 4 28.99 32.60 -11.27
N GLY A 5 28.57 32.69 -10.01
CA GLY A 5 28.14 31.54 -9.21
C GLY A 5 29.31 30.67 -8.72
N GLN A 6 29.04 29.74 -7.80
CA GLN A 6 30.09 28.91 -7.16
C GLN A 6 30.85 28.02 -8.16
N HIS A 7 30.24 27.72 -9.31
CA HIS A 7 30.84 26.90 -10.38
C HIS A 7 31.12 27.68 -11.67
N GLY A 8 31.02 29.01 -11.67
CA GLY A 8 31.25 29.81 -12.89
C GLY A 8 30.18 29.65 -13.98
N LYS A 9 29.01 29.11 -13.64
CA LYS A 9 27.86 28.79 -14.53
C LYS A 9 26.63 29.66 -14.26
N GLY A 10 26.82 30.87 -13.73
CA GLY A 10 25.74 31.67 -13.16
C GLY A 10 24.61 31.94 -14.15
N GLY A 11 23.44 31.33 -13.92
CA GLY A 11 22.24 31.43 -14.76
C GLY A 11 22.05 30.27 -15.75
N ASP A 12 23.03 29.38 -15.88
CA ASP A 12 22.94 28.20 -16.74
C ASP A 12 22.16 27.07 -16.05
N ILE A 13 21.54 26.22 -16.87
CA ILE A 13 20.99 24.94 -16.38
C ILE A 13 22.16 23.98 -16.20
N LEU A 14 22.35 23.53 -14.96
CA LEU A 14 23.52 22.73 -14.57
C LEU A 14 23.36 21.25 -14.90
N TRP A 15 22.13 20.75 -14.89
CA TRP A 15 21.81 19.34 -15.14
C TRP A 15 20.32 19.17 -15.48
N ARG A 16 20.00 18.13 -16.26
CA ARG A 16 18.64 17.77 -16.69
C ARG A 16 18.51 16.26 -16.69
N TRP A 17 17.28 15.77 -16.44
CA TRP A 17 16.96 14.35 -16.46
C TRP A 17 15.48 14.15 -16.75
N GLY A 18 15.08 12.96 -17.22
CA GLY A 18 13.67 12.57 -17.34
C GLY A 18 13.07 12.65 -18.75
N ASN A 19 13.42 13.65 -19.56
CA ASN A 19 13.03 13.73 -20.98
C ASN A 19 14.23 14.18 -21.83
N PRO A 20 15.09 13.24 -22.26
CA PRO A 20 16.31 13.52 -23.02
C PRO A 20 16.11 14.35 -24.28
N ALA A 21 15.08 14.03 -25.07
CA ALA A 21 14.82 14.70 -26.34
C ALA A 21 14.62 16.22 -26.16
N ALA A 22 14.07 16.65 -25.02
CA ALA A 22 13.86 18.06 -24.68
C ALA A 22 15.17 18.85 -24.48
N TYR A 23 16.32 18.18 -24.40
CA TYR A 23 17.64 18.81 -24.29
C TYR A 23 18.67 18.26 -25.27
N GLY A 24 18.20 17.68 -26.38
CA GLY A 24 19.06 17.26 -27.50
C GLY A 24 19.89 16.02 -27.22
N GLN A 25 19.47 15.18 -26.28
CA GLN A 25 20.04 13.85 -26.03
C GLN A 25 18.97 12.78 -26.25
N GLY A 26 19.36 11.55 -26.61
CA GLY A 26 18.40 10.46 -26.80
C GLY A 26 17.27 10.75 -27.80
N ASN A 27 16.15 10.08 -27.64
CA ASN A 27 14.90 10.24 -28.39
C ASN A 27 13.67 10.07 -27.47
N GLU A 28 12.47 10.00 -28.04
CA GLU A 28 11.21 9.88 -27.28
C GLU A 28 11.13 8.59 -26.45
N ASP A 29 11.75 7.50 -26.91
CA ASP A 29 11.80 6.22 -26.20
C ASP A 29 12.67 6.28 -24.92
N ASP A 30 13.51 7.31 -24.78
CA ASP A 30 14.36 7.51 -23.60
C ASP A 30 13.67 8.35 -22.50
N GLN A 31 12.41 8.77 -22.68
CA GLN A 31 11.66 9.51 -21.68
C GLN A 31 11.26 8.59 -20.51
N VAL A 32 11.56 9.02 -19.29
CA VAL A 32 11.27 8.27 -18.04
C VAL A 32 10.36 9.04 -17.07
N LEU A 33 10.26 10.37 -17.21
CA LEU A 33 9.35 11.20 -16.40
C LEU A 33 8.11 11.61 -17.21
N PHE A 34 6.94 11.42 -16.63
CA PHE A 34 5.63 11.62 -17.26
C PHE A 34 4.71 12.36 -16.29
N GLY A 35 4.65 13.69 -16.43
CA GLY A 35 3.78 14.53 -15.60
C GLY A 35 4.22 14.61 -14.13
N GLN A 36 5.52 14.73 -13.88
CA GLN A 36 6.10 14.69 -12.54
C GLN A 36 5.71 15.85 -11.62
N HIS A 37 5.68 15.58 -10.32
CA HIS A 37 5.36 16.49 -9.24
C HIS A 37 6.28 16.30 -8.03
N ASP A 38 6.27 17.30 -7.15
CA ASP A 38 6.94 17.30 -5.84
C ASP A 38 8.42 16.89 -5.88
N ALA A 39 9.19 17.48 -6.81
CA ALA A 39 10.63 17.30 -6.84
C ALA A 39 11.27 17.95 -5.60
N GLN A 40 11.99 17.17 -4.80
CA GLN A 40 12.59 17.63 -3.54
C GLN A 40 14.04 17.15 -3.41
N PHE A 41 14.90 18.00 -2.85
CA PHE A 41 16.23 17.56 -2.43
C PHE A 41 16.11 16.64 -1.23
N MET A 42 16.90 15.57 -1.24
CA MET A 42 16.98 14.61 -0.16
C MET A 42 18.38 14.61 0.46
N PRO A 43 18.50 14.31 1.76
CA PRO A 43 19.79 14.02 2.37
C PRO A 43 20.45 12.83 1.64
N ASN A 44 21.69 13.03 1.19
CA ASN A 44 22.54 11.97 0.67
C ASN A 44 23.98 12.26 1.09
N ALA A 45 24.65 11.29 1.72
CA ALA A 45 26.05 11.43 2.12
C ALA A 45 27.00 11.46 0.91
N GLU A 46 26.57 10.90 -0.22
CA GLU A 46 27.36 10.75 -1.44
C GLU A 46 27.22 11.93 -2.41
N GLY A 47 26.38 12.93 -2.11
CA GLY A 47 26.18 14.09 -2.96
C GLY A 47 24.76 14.63 -2.92
N ILE A 48 24.22 15.00 -4.09
CA ILE A 48 22.86 15.51 -4.21
C ILE A 48 21.95 14.39 -4.71
N ARG A 49 20.89 14.11 -3.96
CA ARG A 49 19.79 13.23 -4.38
C ARG A 49 18.50 14.03 -4.48
N ILE A 50 17.69 13.73 -5.48
CA ILE A 50 16.38 14.33 -5.68
C ILE A 50 15.33 13.23 -5.67
N SER A 51 14.29 13.35 -4.85
CA SER A 51 13.07 12.56 -5.03
C SER A 51 12.12 13.27 -5.97
N VAL A 52 11.34 12.50 -6.71
CA VAL A 52 10.24 13.01 -7.52
C VAL A 52 9.07 12.04 -7.52
N TYR A 53 7.84 12.55 -7.45
CA TYR A 53 6.64 11.77 -7.71
C TYR A 53 6.35 11.85 -9.22
N ASN A 54 6.32 10.73 -9.90
CA ASN A 54 6.16 10.63 -11.35
C ASN A 54 4.77 10.07 -11.67
N ASN A 55 3.80 10.95 -11.92
CA ASN A 55 2.38 10.60 -12.03
C ASN A 55 2.09 9.54 -13.10
N GLY A 56 2.86 9.54 -14.20
CA GLY A 56 2.81 8.48 -15.20
C GLY A 56 1.78 8.66 -16.30
N ILE A 57 1.15 9.83 -16.39
CA ILE A 57 0.14 10.08 -17.42
C ILE A 57 0.78 10.07 -18.81
N GLY A 58 0.28 9.20 -19.70
CA GLY A 58 0.77 9.08 -21.07
C GLY A 58 2.05 8.25 -21.23
N ARG A 59 2.42 7.47 -20.22
CA ARG A 59 3.46 6.42 -20.33
C ARG A 59 3.13 5.44 -21.47
N PRO A 60 4.11 5.02 -22.29
CA PRO A 60 3.88 4.09 -23.41
C PRO A 60 3.31 2.71 -22.99
N ASP A 61 3.68 2.22 -21.81
CA ASP A 61 3.31 0.91 -21.26
C ASP A 61 2.06 0.95 -20.36
N GLY A 62 1.45 2.12 -20.19
CA GLY A 62 0.23 2.33 -19.44
C GLY A 62 0.39 3.29 -18.27
N ASN A 63 -0.73 3.84 -17.80
CA ASN A 63 -0.73 4.85 -16.75
C ASN A 63 -0.52 4.21 -15.37
N TYR A 64 0.62 4.48 -14.74
CA TYR A 64 0.92 4.13 -13.34
C TYR A 64 1.90 5.15 -12.76
N SER A 65 1.80 5.40 -11.46
CA SER A 65 2.70 6.32 -10.76
C SER A 65 3.97 5.62 -10.29
N THR A 66 5.07 6.36 -10.20
CA THR A 66 6.27 5.95 -9.46
C THR A 66 6.75 7.07 -8.55
N VAL A 67 7.51 6.72 -7.51
CA VAL A 67 8.37 7.65 -6.79
C VAL A 67 9.80 7.28 -7.13
N ASP A 68 10.55 8.23 -7.68
CA ASP A 68 11.91 8.01 -8.17
C ASP A 68 12.91 8.82 -7.34
N HIS A 69 13.99 8.17 -6.88
CA HIS A 69 15.15 8.83 -6.30
C HIS A 69 16.26 8.90 -7.34
N ILE A 70 16.76 10.10 -7.61
CA ILE A 70 17.73 10.35 -8.67
C ILE A 70 18.99 10.94 -8.04
N ASP A 71 20.11 10.24 -8.19
CA ASP A 71 21.41 10.75 -7.80
C ASP A 71 21.94 11.68 -8.89
N VAL A 72 22.20 12.92 -8.51
CA VAL A 72 22.75 13.92 -9.43
C VAL A 72 24.24 13.62 -9.61
N PRO A 73 24.72 13.44 -10.86
CA PRO A 73 26.13 13.16 -11.10
C PRO A 73 26.96 14.41 -10.82
N LEU A 74 27.85 14.32 -9.83
CA LEU A 74 28.78 15.37 -9.44
C LEU A 74 30.23 14.89 -9.60
N ASP A 75 31.14 15.82 -9.86
CA ASP A 75 32.58 15.55 -9.81
C ASP A 75 33.10 15.50 -8.37
N ALA A 76 34.38 15.14 -8.19
CA ALA A 76 35.01 15.03 -6.87
C ALA A 76 35.05 16.34 -6.05
N ASN A 77 34.82 17.48 -6.69
CA ASN A 77 34.76 18.80 -6.04
C ASN A 77 33.30 19.28 -5.84
N GLY A 78 32.30 18.43 -6.10
CA GLY A 78 30.88 18.80 -6.04
C GLY A 78 30.41 19.67 -7.21
N GLY A 79 31.19 19.76 -8.29
CA GLY A 79 30.82 20.43 -9.54
C GLY A 79 29.99 19.52 -10.45
N TYR A 80 29.44 20.11 -11.52
CA TYR A 80 28.69 19.39 -12.55
C TYR A 80 29.63 19.04 -13.71
N PRO A 81 29.94 17.75 -13.93
CA PRO A 81 30.83 17.33 -15.00
C PRO A 81 30.18 17.55 -16.37
N ASP A 82 31.01 17.66 -17.41
CA ASP A 82 30.52 17.58 -18.79
C ASP A 82 30.23 16.12 -19.13
N LEU A 83 28.96 15.82 -19.38
CA LEU A 83 28.46 14.47 -19.68
C LEU A 83 27.99 14.35 -21.13
N SER A 84 28.30 15.33 -22.00
CA SER A 84 27.85 15.32 -23.40
C SER A 84 28.16 14.01 -24.14
N ASP A 85 29.31 13.42 -23.84
CA ASP A 85 29.82 12.22 -24.51
C ASP A 85 29.44 10.92 -23.77
N GLN A 86 28.77 11.01 -22.61
CA GLN A 86 28.39 9.87 -21.76
C GLN A 86 26.90 9.52 -21.86
N GLY A 87 26.15 10.25 -22.69
CA GLY A 87 24.70 10.10 -22.83
C GLY A 87 23.95 10.54 -21.57
N ILE A 88 22.75 9.98 -21.38
CA ILE A 88 21.83 10.33 -20.31
C ILE A 88 22.35 9.78 -18.98
N GLN A 89 22.56 10.66 -18.00
CA GLN A 89 23.08 10.29 -16.69
C GLN A 89 22.26 10.88 -15.53
N PRO A 90 21.90 10.08 -14.51
CA PRO A 90 22.07 8.62 -14.47
C PRO A 90 21.12 7.92 -15.48
N GLN A 91 21.47 6.72 -15.94
CA GLN A 91 20.63 5.97 -16.88
C GLN A 91 19.30 5.51 -16.26
N ILE A 92 19.31 5.26 -14.95
CA ILE A 92 18.15 4.83 -14.17
C ILE A 92 18.10 5.60 -12.85
N ALA A 93 16.92 5.64 -12.22
CA ALA A 93 16.80 6.10 -10.85
C ALA A 93 17.59 5.17 -9.91
N ALA A 94 18.15 5.73 -8.84
CA ALA A 94 18.84 4.98 -7.79
C ALA A 94 17.89 4.11 -6.98
N TRP A 95 16.62 4.53 -6.89
CA TRP A 95 15.54 3.77 -6.26
C TRP A 95 14.22 4.18 -6.88
N THR A 96 13.31 3.22 -7.03
CA THR A 96 11.95 3.45 -7.51
C THR A 96 10.95 2.65 -6.68
N TYR A 97 9.86 3.30 -6.29
CA TYR A 97 8.67 2.64 -5.76
C TYR A 97 7.47 2.84 -6.71
N PRO A 98 6.63 1.81 -6.90
CA PRO A 98 6.92 0.41 -6.58
C PRO A 98 8.10 -0.12 -7.41
N THR A 99 8.85 -1.08 -6.88
CA THR A 99 9.98 -1.69 -7.60
C THR A 99 9.55 -2.41 -8.88
N ALA A 100 8.34 -2.99 -8.86
CA ALA A 100 7.68 -3.56 -10.03
C ALA A 100 6.33 -2.86 -10.19
N PRO A 101 6.25 -1.80 -11.02
CA PRO A 101 5.00 -1.09 -11.24
C PRO A 101 3.90 -1.96 -11.85
N ASP A 102 2.70 -1.74 -11.35
CA ASP A 102 1.46 -2.25 -11.89
C ASP A 102 0.41 -1.14 -11.88
N PHE A 103 -0.84 -1.46 -12.22
CA PHE A 103 -1.92 -0.48 -12.29
C PHE A 103 -2.63 -0.23 -10.94
N SER A 104 -2.09 -0.72 -9.82
CA SER A 104 -2.68 -0.53 -8.48
C SER A 104 -2.29 0.78 -7.80
N PHE A 105 -1.26 1.45 -8.30
CA PHE A 105 -0.78 2.74 -7.79
C PHE A 105 -0.74 3.78 -8.92
N TYR A 106 -1.68 4.72 -8.89
CA TYR A 106 -1.80 5.72 -9.94
C TYR A 106 -2.56 6.97 -9.48
N SER A 107 -1.88 8.11 -9.58
CA SER A 107 -2.52 9.43 -9.51
C SER A 107 -2.21 10.21 -10.78
N PRO A 108 -3.21 10.63 -11.59
CA PRO A 108 -2.99 11.34 -12.85
C PRO A 108 -2.40 12.75 -12.71
N ASN A 109 -2.50 13.35 -11.52
CA ASN A 109 -2.05 14.70 -11.22
C ASN A 109 -1.78 14.84 -9.71
N ILE A 110 -1.30 16.02 -9.29
CA ILE A 110 -0.97 16.32 -7.88
C ILE A 110 -0.09 15.21 -7.28
N SER A 111 -0.14 14.96 -5.98
CA SER A 111 0.70 13.97 -5.28
C SER A 111 2.03 14.51 -4.77
N GLY A 112 2.62 13.74 -3.88
CA GLY A 112 3.91 14.07 -3.30
C GLY A 112 4.53 12.92 -2.53
N TYR A 113 5.77 13.17 -2.10
CA TYR A 113 6.59 12.21 -1.39
C TYR A 113 7.42 12.93 -0.33
N THR A 114 7.63 12.28 0.81
CA THR A 114 8.53 12.76 1.86
C THR A 114 9.20 11.58 2.53
N LEU A 115 10.53 11.60 2.61
CA LEU A 115 11.28 10.70 3.48
C LEU A 115 11.19 11.21 4.92
N LEU A 116 10.67 10.37 5.82
CA LEU A 116 10.52 10.68 7.23
C LEU A 116 11.83 10.48 8.00
N PRO A 117 12.01 11.14 9.17
CA PRO A 117 13.25 11.06 9.94
C PRO A 117 13.63 9.66 10.45
N ASP A 118 12.66 8.76 10.57
CA ASP A 118 12.85 7.35 10.96
C ASP A 118 13.21 6.45 9.76
N GLY A 119 13.26 7.00 8.55
CA GLY A 119 13.57 6.29 7.32
C GLY A 119 12.34 5.76 6.57
N ASN A 120 11.13 6.02 7.08
CA ASN A 120 9.90 5.62 6.40
C ASN A 120 9.57 6.56 5.24
N HIS A 121 8.79 6.05 4.30
CA HIS A 121 8.41 6.72 3.07
C HIS A 121 6.94 7.15 3.15
N LEU A 122 6.68 8.45 3.32
CA LEU A 122 5.33 8.99 3.29
C LEU A 122 4.97 9.39 1.85
N ILE A 123 3.92 8.78 1.31
CA ILE A 123 3.46 9.00 -0.06
C ILE A 123 2.05 9.57 -0.02
N CYS A 124 1.80 10.57 -0.85
CA CYS A 124 0.49 11.16 -1.08
C CYS A 124 0.04 10.83 -2.50
N GLU A 125 -0.90 9.90 -2.66
CA GLU A 125 -1.61 9.63 -3.92
C GLU A 125 -2.77 10.64 -4.05
N GLY A 126 -2.44 11.82 -4.56
CA GLY A 126 -3.23 13.02 -4.34
C GLY A 126 -4.61 13.00 -4.99
N ALA A 127 -4.76 12.42 -6.19
CA ALA A 127 -6.05 12.39 -6.89
C ALA A 127 -7.10 11.55 -6.13
N GLU A 128 -6.66 10.45 -5.52
CA GLU A 128 -7.49 9.55 -4.71
C GLU A 128 -7.61 10.02 -3.24
N GLY A 129 -6.90 11.09 -2.86
CA GLY A 129 -6.83 11.56 -1.49
C GLY A 129 -6.29 10.50 -0.53
N ARG A 130 -5.49 9.56 -1.03
CA ARG A 130 -4.93 8.44 -0.28
C ARG A 130 -3.51 8.76 0.14
N PHE A 131 -3.20 8.54 1.40
CA PHE A 131 -1.88 8.72 1.97
C PHE A 131 -1.45 7.43 2.61
N PHE A 132 -0.19 7.07 2.45
CA PHE A 132 0.32 5.86 3.04
C PHE A 132 1.79 5.98 3.37
N GLU A 133 2.19 5.21 4.37
CA GLU A 133 3.55 5.14 4.85
C GLU A 133 4.09 3.74 4.60
N LEU A 134 5.27 3.69 4.01
CA LEU A 134 6.03 2.46 3.86
C LEU A 134 7.23 2.45 4.80
N ASP A 135 7.54 1.30 5.36
CA ASP A 135 8.82 1.12 6.04
C ASP A 135 9.99 1.09 5.03
N SER A 136 11.22 1.03 5.54
CA SER A 136 12.43 0.94 4.70
C SER A 136 12.50 -0.30 3.80
N ALA A 137 11.71 -1.34 4.09
CA ALA A 137 11.58 -2.55 3.28
C ALA A 137 10.40 -2.47 2.29
N SER A 138 9.78 -1.29 2.15
CA SER A 138 8.61 -1.03 1.30
C SER A 138 7.33 -1.77 1.71
N ASN A 139 7.20 -2.16 2.99
CA ASN A 139 5.94 -2.68 3.51
C ASN A 139 5.01 -1.55 3.91
N LEU A 140 3.72 -1.66 3.59
CA LEU A 140 2.69 -0.74 4.05
C LEU A 140 2.51 -0.86 5.57
N VAL A 141 2.80 0.22 6.30
CA VAL A 141 2.70 0.26 7.78
C VAL A 141 1.62 1.22 8.28
N TRP A 142 1.20 2.16 7.45
CA TRP A 142 0.10 3.07 7.75
C TRP A 142 -0.60 3.52 6.47
N GLU A 143 -1.90 3.75 6.55
CA GLU A 143 -2.72 4.24 5.45
C GLU A 143 -3.86 5.11 5.99
N TYR A 144 -4.18 6.16 5.24
CA TYR A 144 -5.33 7.02 5.50
C TYR A 144 -5.91 7.52 4.19
N VAL A 145 -7.23 7.64 4.12
CA VAL A 145 -7.91 8.24 2.97
C VAL A 145 -8.66 9.47 3.46
N ASN A 146 -8.41 10.62 2.83
CA ASN A 146 -9.08 11.87 3.13
C ASN A 146 -10.61 11.72 2.99
N PRO A 147 -11.38 11.88 4.08
CA PRO A 147 -12.83 11.77 4.04
C PRO A 147 -13.52 13.07 3.63
N ILE A 148 -12.77 14.12 3.31
CA ILE A 148 -13.32 15.43 2.97
C ILE A 148 -13.38 15.60 1.46
N SER A 149 -14.59 15.75 0.92
CA SER A 149 -14.83 16.09 -0.48
C SER A 149 -14.98 17.61 -0.67
N ASN A 150 -15.07 18.06 -1.93
CA ASN A 150 -15.45 19.43 -2.27
C ASN A 150 -16.83 19.85 -1.71
N MET A 151 -17.68 18.89 -1.34
CA MET A 151 -19.00 19.13 -0.73
C MET A 151 -18.97 19.06 0.80
N GLY A 152 -17.81 18.80 1.41
CA GLY A 152 -17.65 18.61 2.85
C GLY A 152 -17.35 17.15 3.24
N PRO A 153 -17.39 16.84 4.56
CA PRO A 153 -17.06 15.52 5.06
C PRO A 153 -18.04 14.43 4.58
N LEU A 154 -17.51 13.24 4.33
CA LEU A 154 -18.25 12.06 3.88
C LEU A 154 -18.64 11.17 5.07
N THR A 155 -19.66 10.32 4.89
CA THR A 155 -20.07 9.36 5.93
C THR A 155 -19.08 8.20 6.03
N GLN A 156 -18.72 7.81 7.26
CA GLN A 156 -17.79 6.69 7.51
C GLN A 156 -18.23 5.42 6.76
N GLY A 157 -17.26 4.76 6.10
CA GLY A 157 -17.48 3.52 5.36
C GLY A 157 -18.08 3.69 3.96
N ASN A 158 -18.40 4.93 3.54
CA ASN A 158 -18.67 5.21 2.13
C ASN A 158 -17.36 5.32 1.36
N ASN A 159 -17.41 5.00 0.06
CA ASN A 159 -16.26 5.19 -0.81
C ASN A 159 -16.01 6.70 -0.99
N PRO A 160 -14.83 7.21 -0.65
CA PRO A 160 -14.50 8.61 -0.85
C PRO A 160 -14.55 8.98 -2.34
N ILE A 161 -15.16 10.13 -2.65
CA ILE A 161 -15.20 10.69 -3.99
C ILE A 161 -14.91 12.19 -3.94
N GLN A 162 -14.23 12.72 -4.96
CA GLN A 162 -13.88 14.15 -5.05
C GLN A 162 -13.13 14.66 -3.82
N ASN A 163 -12.28 13.82 -3.25
CA ASN A 163 -11.53 14.02 -2.01
C ASN A 163 -10.04 14.30 -2.27
N SER A 164 -9.71 14.85 -3.44
CA SER A 164 -8.33 15.03 -3.86
C SER A 164 -7.56 15.98 -2.94
N VAL A 165 -6.30 15.67 -2.70
CA VAL A 165 -5.40 16.44 -1.82
C VAL A 165 -4.11 16.75 -2.55
N PHE A 166 -3.76 18.04 -2.57
CA PHE A 166 -2.60 18.52 -3.32
C PHE A 166 -1.29 17.87 -2.87
N ARG A 167 -1.04 17.82 -1.56
CA ARG A 167 0.15 17.25 -0.93
C ARG A 167 -0.10 16.98 0.55
N VAL A 168 0.62 16.02 1.14
CA VAL A 168 0.73 15.81 2.59
C VAL A 168 2.10 16.23 3.09
N THR A 169 2.16 16.75 4.32
CA THR A 169 3.41 17.08 5.00
C THR A 169 3.35 16.54 6.42
N SER A 170 4.30 15.69 6.78
CA SER A 170 4.45 15.22 8.16
C SER A 170 5.00 16.34 9.03
N VAL A 171 4.35 16.58 10.17
CA VAL A 171 4.83 17.50 11.20
C VAL A 171 5.12 16.68 12.45
N PRO A 172 6.37 16.55 12.88
CA PRO A 172 6.70 15.73 14.04
C PRO A 172 6.08 16.33 15.31
N ALA A 173 5.67 15.49 16.26
CA ALA A 173 5.08 15.96 17.52
C ALA A 173 6.02 16.88 18.33
N SER A 174 7.34 16.75 18.11
CA SER A 174 8.37 17.61 18.69
C SER A 174 8.54 18.96 17.99
N HIS A 175 7.79 19.24 16.92
CA HIS A 175 7.92 20.48 16.15
C HIS A 175 7.65 21.71 17.05
N PRO A 176 8.53 22.73 17.08
CA PRO A 176 8.38 23.88 17.99
C PRO A 176 7.05 24.62 17.86
N GLY A 177 6.44 24.62 16.68
CA GLY A 177 5.11 25.22 16.44
C GLY A 177 3.96 24.52 17.16
N LEU A 178 4.15 23.27 17.61
CA LEU A 178 3.18 22.49 18.39
C LEU A 178 3.38 22.63 19.90
N ALA A 179 4.46 23.26 20.35
CA ALA A 179 4.76 23.40 21.79
C ALA A 179 3.62 24.11 22.54
N GLY A 180 3.11 23.47 23.60
CA GLY A 180 2.01 23.99 24.42
C GLY A 180 0.63 23.99 23.75
N ARG A 181 0.48 23.34 22.59
CA ARG A 181 -0.82 23.14 21.93
C ARG A 181 -1.50 21.88 22.47
N ASN A 182 -2.83 21.87 22.50
CA ASN A 182 -3.58 20.65 22.75
C ASN A 182 -3.52 19.77 21.50
N LEU A 183 -3.03 18.53 21.63
CA LEU A 183 -2.94 17.53 20.57
C LEU A 183 -3.83 16.31 20.84
N GLU A 184 -4.71 16.39 21.83
CA GLU A 184 -5.73 15.35 22.04
C GLU A 184 -6.59 15.23 20.77
N PRO A 185 -6.70 14.02 20.19
CA PRO A 185 -7.58 13.80 19.04
C PRO A 185 -9.02 14.21 19.38
N GLY A 186 -9.63 14.98 18.49
CA GLY A 186 -11.07 15.27 18.55
C GLY A 186 -11.91 14.15 17.93
N ASP A 187 -13.16 14.48 17.61
CA ASP A 187 -14.03 13.59 16.84
C ASP A 187 -13.43 13.28 15.45
N PRO A 188 -13.70 12.09 14.87
CA PRO A 188 -13.33 11.78 13.50
C PRO A 188 -13.82 12.83 12.50
N LEU A 189 -13.12 12.95 11.37
CA LEU A 189 -13.49 13.90 10.32
C LEU A 189 -14.77 13.46 9.58
N GLU A 190 -15.02 12.15 9.50
CA GLU A 190 -16.19 11.55 8.87
C GLU A 190 -17.52 11.90 9.57
N LEU A 191 -18.59 11.96 8.79
CA LEU A 191 -19.96 11.99 9.31
C LEU A 191 -20.36 10.60 9.80
N ASN A 192 -21.19 10.58 10.85
CA ASN A 192 -21.70 9.34 11.46
C ASN A 192 -20.57 8.33 11.77
N PRO A 193 -19.55 8.74 12.55
CA PRO A 193 -18.43 7.86 12.86
C PRO A 193 -18.94 6.61 13.56
N ILE A 194 -18.43 5.46 13.12
CA ILE A 194 -18.68 4.20 13.79
C ILE A 194 -17.79 4.19 15.04
N PRO A 195 -18.32 3.87 16.24
CA PRO A 195 -17.52 3.78 17.45
C PRO A 195 -16.30 2.87 17.22
N SER A 196 -15.12 3.47 17.27
CA SER A 196 -13.86 2.73 17.29
C SER A 196 -13.64 2.27 18.73
N GLU A 197 -14.25 1.16 19.10
CA GLU A 197 -13.86 0.42 20.31
C GLU A 197 -12.53 -0.28 20.02
N CYS A 198 -11.47 0.52 19.85
CA CYS A 198 -10.10 0.05 19.67
C CYS A 198 -9.55 -0.44 21.02
N THR A 199 -10.14 -1.51 21.56
CA THR A 199 -9.41 -2.43 22.42
C THR A 199 -8.62 -3.37 21.51
N LEU A 200 -7.37 -2.99 21.22
CA LEU A 200 -6.37 -3.92 20.71
C LEU A 200 -6.02 -4.89 21.85
N ASP A 201 -6.75 -6.00 21.93
CA ASP A 201 -6.29 -7.20 22.63
C ASP A 201 -5.09 -7.73 21.82
N LEU A 202 -3.91 -7.15 22.05
CA LEU A 202 -2.64 -7.77 21.69
C LEU A 202 -2.39 -8.94 22.65
N GLU A 203 -3.28 -9.93 22.66
CA GLU A 203 -2.86 -11.25 23.11
C GLU A 203 -1.93 -11.80 22.03
N ASP A 204 -0.70 -12.13 22.43
CA ASP A 204 0.34 -12.75 21.62
C ASP A 204 -0.28 -13.68 20.56
N GLY A 205 -0.34 -13.18 19.32
CA GLY A 205 -0.94 -13.87 18.20
C GLY A 205 -0.17 -15.15 17.92
N LYS A 206 -0.58 -16.26 18.55
CA LYS A 206 -0.29 -17.59 18.04
C LYS A 206 -0.78 -17.61 16.60
N ALA A 207 0.11 -17.97 15.68
CA ALA A 207 -0.19 -18.06 14.26
C ALA A 207 -1.58 -18.68 14.05
N PRO A 208 -2.44 -18.09 13.20
CA PRO A 208 -3.80 -18.57 13.02
C PRO A 208 -3.76 -20.05 12.64
N GLN A 209 -4.39 -20.90 13.45
CA GLN A 209 -4.59 -22.30 13.10
C GLN A 209 -5.55 -22.35 11.92
N THR A 210 -5.01 -22.48 10.71
CA THR A 210 -5.81 -22.59 9.48
C THR A 210 -6.39 -23.99 9.38
N PRO A 211 -7.71 -24.18 9.49
CA PRO A 211 -8.32 -25.50 9.34
C PRO A 211 -8.09 -26.04 7.93
N ILE A 212 -7.89 -27.34 7.83
CA ILE A 212 -7.63 -28.04 6.57
C ILE A 212 -8.67 -29.15 6.37
N VAL A 213 -8.98 -29.45 5.10
CA VAL A 213 -9.92 -30.54 4.74
C VAL A 213 -9.25 -31.55 3.84
N TRP A 214 -9.42 -32.85 4.14
CA TRP A 214 -8.82 -33.92 3.35
C TRP A 214 -9.58 -35.25 3.47
N PRO A 215 -9.54 -36.11 2.43
CA PRO A 215 -9.10 -35.79 1.07
C PRO A 215 -10.06 -34.79 0.41
N ASN A 216 -9.56 -34.03 -0.56
CA ASN A 216 -10.37 -33.15 -1.41
C ASN A 216 -9.85 -33.29 -2.85
N PRO A 217 -10.58 -33.98 -3.76
CA PRO A 217 -11.94 -34.49 -3.60
C PRO A 217 -12.09 -35.68 -2.64
N THR A 218 -13.30 -35.91 -2.11
CA THR A 218 -13.65 -37.08 -1.27
C THR A 218 -14.84 -37.85 -1.87
N CYS A 219 -14.90 -39.16 -1.61
CA CYS A 219 -15.99 -40.05 -2.03
C CYS A 219 -16.69 -40.77 -0.86
N SER A 220 -16.16 -40.63 0.37
CA SER A 220 -16.69 -41.38 1.51
C SER A 220 -16.53 -40.69 2.84
N MET A 221 -15.33 -40.25 3.17
CA MET A 221 -15.02 -39.62 4.43
C MET A 221 -14.31 -38.28 4.19
N LEU A 222 -14.81 -37.21 4.78
CA LEU A 222 -14.15 -35.90 4.78
C LEU A 222 -13.60 -35.65 6.19
N ASN A 223 -12.29 -35.46 6.31
CA ASN A 223 -11.68 -35.00 7.55
C ASN A 223 -11.58 -33.48 7.53
N ILE A 224 -11.90 -32.85 8.65
CA ILE A 224 -11.72 -31.44 8.92
C ILE A 224 -10.85 -31.37 10.17
N GLY A 225 -9.66 -30.79 10.06
CA GLY A 225 -8.67 -30.80 11.14
C GLY A 225 -7.86 -29.52 11.20
N ASN A 226 -6.88 -29.52 12.11
CA ASN A 226 -6.24 -28.29 12.60
C ASN A 226 -7.27 -27.33 13.24
N LEU A 227 -8.27 -27.91 13.91
CA LEU A 227 -9.23 -27.17 14.73
C LEU A 227 -8.62 -26.88 16.11
N ASN A 228 -9.14 -25.86 16.77
CA ASN A 228 -8.70 -25.53 18.12
C ASN A 228 -8.90 -26.73 19.07
N SER A 229 -7.90 -27.01 19.91
CA SER A 229 -7.89 -28.17 20.81
C SER A 229 -8.71 -27.96 22.09
N VAL A 230 -9.07 -26.71 22.40
CA VAL A 230 -9.74 -26.30 23.64
C VAL A 230 -11.13 -25.71 23.36
N ILE A 231 -11.24 -24.82 22.37
CA ILE A 231 -12.49 -24.13 22.02
C ILE A 231 -13.19 -24.90 20.90
N PRO A 232 -14.43 -25.39 21.12
CA PRO A 232 -15.18 -26.07 20.08
C PRO A 232 -15.44 -25.16 18.88
N THR A 233 -15.23 -25.70 17.68
CA THR A 233 -15.59 -25.07 16.42
C THR A 233 -16.92 -25.65 15.96
N LYS A 234 -17.94 -24.80 15.84
CA LYS A 234 -19.20 -25.12 15.16
C LYS A 234 -18.92 -25.22 13.66
N ILE A 235 -19.36 -26.30 13.06
CA ILE A 235 -19.16 -26.60 11.64
C ILE A 235 -20.53 -26.75 11.00
N GLU A 236 -20.77 -26.02 9.93
CA GLU A 236 -21.96 -26.14 9.09
C GLU A 236 -21.54 -26.39 7.64
N ILE A 237 -22.07 -27.45 7.03
CA ILE A 237 -21.76 -27.81 5.65
C ILE A 237 -22.99 -27.63 4.78
N LEU A 238 -22.83 -26.83 3.72
CA LEU A 238 -23.86 -26.48 2.77
C LEU A 238 -23.50 -27.01 1.38
N ASN A 239 -24.51 -27.37 0.59
CA ASN A 239 -24.32 -27.64 -0.84
C ASN A 239 -24.24 -26.33 -1.66
N SER A 240 -24.05 -26.46 -2.97
CA SER A 240 -23.97 -25.33 -3.90
C SER A 240 -25.21 -24.44 -3.98
N THR A 241 -26.36 -24.88 -3.46
CA THR A 241 -27.59 -24.08 -3.37
C THR A 241 -27.77 -23.40 -2.01
N GLY A 242 -26.80 -23.54 -1.10
CA GLY A 242 -26.88 -22.98 0.25
C GLY A 242 -27.79 -23.77 1.20
N GLN A 243 -28.16 -25.01 0.86
CA GLN A 243 -28.90 -25.89 1.76
C GLN A 243 -27.93 -26.59 2.72
N THR A 244 -28.18 -26.47 4.02
CA THR A 244 -27.43 -27.17 5.06
C THR A 244 -27.64 -28.68 4.96
N HIS A 245 -26.56 -29.42 4.74
CA HIS A 245 -26.51 -30.89 4.74
C HIS A 245 -26.14 -31.46 6.10
N TRP A 246 -25.29 -30.75 6.86
CA TRP A 246 -24.72 -31.28 8.08
C TRP A 246 -24.21 -30.19 9.01
N THR A 247 -24.39 -30.38 10.32
CA THR A 247 -23.93 -29.44 11.34
C THR A 247 -23.42 -30.19 12.56
N THR A 248 -22.31 -29.73 13.16
CA THR A 248 -21.81 -30.25 14.43
C THR A 248 -20.97 -29.21 15.18
N SER A 249 -20.37 -29.62 16.31
CA SER A 249 -19.21 -28.94 16.89
C SER A 249 -18.10 -29.94 17.21
N ALA A 250 -16.84 -29.54 17.01
CA ALA A 250 -15.68 -30.39 17.25
C ALA A 250 -14.44 -29.59 17.73
N THR A 251 -13.52 -30.31 18.38
CA THR A 251 -12.17 -29.84 18.77
C THR A 251 -11.12 -30.73 18.10
N ASN A 252 -9.93 -30.21 17.83
CA ASN A 252 -8.81 -30.89 17.13
C ASN A 252 -9.13 -31.30 15.69
N GLU A 253 -10.00 -32.29 15.50
CA GLU A 253 -10.40 -32.81 14.19
C GLU A 253 -11.76 -33.51 14.23
N ILE A 254 -12.39 -33.67 13.07
CA ILE A 254 -13.59 -34.48 12.90
C ILE A 254 -13.62 -35.12 11.51
N THR A 255 -14.22 -36.31 11.44
CA THR A 255 -14.50 -37.00 10.19
C THR A 255 -16.00 -37.04 9.92
N VAL A 256 -16.40 -36.63 8.71
CA VAL A 256 -17.78 -36.60 8.23
C VAL A 256 -17.97 -37.69 7.18
N ASP A 257 -18.98 -38.52 7.35
CA ASP A 257 -19.38 -39.52 6.36
C ASP A 257 -20.22 -38.86 5.27
N VAL A 258 -19.66 -38.79 4.07
CA VAL A 258 -20.25 -38.18 2.87
C VAL A 258 -20.64 -39.22 1.81
N ARG A 259 -20.57 -40.53 2.11
CA ARG A 259 -20.81 -41.62 1.14
C ARG A 259 -22.15 -41.55 0.40
N PHE A 260 -23.15 -40.94 1.01
CA PHE A 260 -24.50 -40.83 0.48
C PHE A 260 -24.86 -39.42 -0.01
N TRP A 261 -23.88 -38.51 -0.02
CA TRP A 261 -24.09 -37.15 -0.49
C TRP A 261 -24.05 -37.13 -2.01
N SER A 262 -24.84 -36.25 -2.63
CA SER A 262 -24.81 -36.11 -4.08
C SER A 262 -23.46 -35.53 -4.52
N PRO A 263 -22.86 -36.02 -5.62
CA PRO A 263 -21.63 -35.46 -6.15
C PRO A 263 -21.79 -33.97 -6.46
N GLY A 264 -20.79 -33.16 -6.09
CA GLY A 264 -20.86 -31.72 -6.23
C GLY A 264 -19.96 -30.95 -5.28
N MET A 265 -20.01 -29.62 -5.40
CA MET A 265 -19.26 -28.70 -4.53
C MET A 265 -20.04 -28.42 -3.25
N TYR A 266 -19.33 -28.46 -2.13
CA TYR A 266 -19.85 -28.13 -0.81
C TYR A 266 -18.98 -27.05 -0.15
N VAL A 267 -19.60 -26.32 0.77
CA VAL A 267 -18.99 -25.25 1.55
C VAL A 267 -19.11 -25.61 3.03
N ALA A 268 -17.98 -25.67 3.74
CA ALA A 268 -17.94 -25.76 5.19
C ALA A 268 -17.71 -24.37 5.79
N ILE A 269 -18.60 -23.93 6.68
CA ILE A 269 -18.49 -22.71 7.48
C ILE A 269 -18.11 -23.13 8.90
N LEU A 270 -16.98 -22.61 9.39
CA LEU A 270 -16.39 -22.95 10.67
C LEU A 270 -16.39 -21.71 11.57
N GLN A 271 -17.02 -21.82 12.75
CA GLN A 271 -17.18 -20.74 13.72
C GLN A 271 -16.74 -21.20 15.10
N GLN A 272 -15.78 -20.51 15.73
CA GLN A 272 -15.39 -20.83 17.10
C GLN A 272 -16.46 -20.35 18.09
N VAL A 273 -16.90 -21.26 18.96
CA VAL A 273 -17.93 -20.97 19.96
C VAL A 273 -17.26 -20.33 21.18
N HIS A 274 -17.29 -19.01 21.26
CA HIS A 274 -16.83 -18.27 22.44
C HIS A 274 -17.98 -18.15 23.45
N SER A 275 -17.68 -18.22 24.76
CA SER A 275 -18.67 -17.97 25.83
C SER A 275 -19.08 -16.51 25.94
N ASP A 276 -18.25 -15.62 25.40
CA ASP A 276 -18.38 -14.18 25.55
C ASP A 276 -18.95 -13.58 24.26
N ALA A 277 -19.64 -12.44 24.37
CA ALA A 277 -20.38 -11.77 23.28
C ALA A 277 -19.49 -11.18 22.16
N ARG A 278 -18.35 -11.80 21.84
CA ARG A 278 -17.47 -11.44 20.73
C ARG A 278 -18.09 -11.93 19.40
N PRO A 279 -18.05 -11.14 18.32
CA PRO A 279 -18.48 -11.61 17.01
C PRO A 279 -17.57 -12.76 16.54
N ALA A 280 -18.16 -13.91 16.24
CA ALA A 280 -17.41 -15.09 15.83
C ALA A 280 -16.87 -14.94 14.40
N THR A 281 -15.55 -14.86 14.24
CA THR A 281 -14.91 -14.92 12.92
C THR A 281 -15.19 -16.28 12.28
N SER A 282 -15.67 -16.28 11.03
CA SER A 282 -16.01 -17.51 10.30
C SER A 282 -14.92 -17.83 9.28
N ILE A 283 -14.48 -19.09 9.23
CA ILE A 283 -13.61 -19.61 8.19
C ILE A 283 -14.45 -20.41 7.20
N ILE A 284 -14.25 -20.18 5.90
CA ILE A 284 -15.01 -20.83 4.83
C ILE A 284 -14.07 -21.71 4.01
N ILE A 285 -14.41 -23.00 3.88
CA ILE A 285 -13.63 -23.97 3.11
C ILE A 285 -14.53 -24.62 2.06
N LYS A 286 -14.00 -24.76 0.83
CA LYS A 286 -14.71 -25.41 -0.28
C LYS A 286 -14.10 -26.79 -0.53
N PHE A 287 -14.94 -27.80 -0.73
CA PHE A 287 -14.49 -29.16 -1.07
C PHE A 287 -15.44 -29.83 -2.07
N LEU A 288 -14.94 -30.87 -2.74
CA LEU A 288 -15.67 -31.61 -3.77
C LEU A 288 -16.00 -33.03 -3.29
N VAL A 289 -17.28 -33.42 -3.42
CA VAL A 289 -17.74 -34.80 -3.25
C VAL A 289 -17.88 -35.45 -4.64
N GLN A 290 -17.34 -36.66 -4.81
CA GLN A 290 -17.41 -37.47 -6.03
C GLN A 290 -18.27 -38.71 -5.86
#